data_AF-A0A094GZ44-F1
#
_entry.id   AF-A0A094GZ44-F1
#
_cell.length_a   1.000
_cell.length_b   1.000
_cell.length_c   1.000
_cell.angle_alpha   90.00
_cell.angle_beta   90.00
_cell.angle_gamma   90.00
#
_symmetry.space_group_name_H-M   'P 1'
#
loop_
_entity.id
_entity.type
_entity.pdbx_description
1 polymer ?
#
loop_
_entity_poly.entity_id
_entity_poly.type
_entity_poly.pdbx_seq_one_letter_code
_entity_poly.pdbx_strand_id
1 'polypeptide(L)'
;MPAVILIASAHVDEALALNVKGHRFHDEARRYHYQVRELLKQPQQKACYIFDYRAWFPQQRYMKQIHDPLIMAEILEELAGNIDVPAAALKSTVTKYNAFLKSREQKDLDYNHVTFAPDRKTICECPFHATRMFHYN
;
A
#
# COMPACT_ATOMS: atom_id res chain seq x y z
N MET A 1 11.67 14.25 4.02
CA MET A 1 10.31 13.78 3.70
C MET A 1 10.11 12.42 4.33
N PRO A 2 8.96 12.12 4.97
CA PRO A 2 8.67 10.79 5.47
C PRO A 2 8.88 9.72 4.38
N ALA A 3 9.58 8.65 4.75
CA ALA A 3 9.94 7.52 3.89
C ALA A 3 8.78 6.94 3.06
N VAL A 4 7.63 6.89 3.71
CA VAL A 4 6.31 6.47 3.24
C VAL A 4 5.87 7.19 1.96
N ILE A 5 6.17 8.48 1.85
CA ILE A 5 5.77 9.31 0.70
C ILE A 5 6.65 9.02 -0.51
N LEU A 6 7.90 8.63 -0.26
CA LEU A 6 8.86 8.28 -1.31
C LEU A 6 8.40 7.02 -2.06
N ILE A 7 7.93 6.00 -1.32
CA ILE A 7 7.42 4.74 -1.89
C ILE A 7 6.15 5.00 -2.72
N ALA A 8 5.18 5.71 -2.16
CA ALA A 8 3.92 6.04 -2.84
C ALA A 8 4.13 6.88 -4.12
N SER A 9 5.09 7.81 -4.12
CA SER A 9 5.35 8.66 -5.30
C SER A 9 5.97 7.92 -6.48
N ALA A 10 6.64 6.79 -6.24
CA ALA A 10 7.29 5.99 -7.29
C ALA A 10 6.47 4.76 -7.71
N HIS A 11 5.47 4.34 -6.92
CA HIS A 11 4.79 3.04 -7.04
C HIS A 11 3.29 3.14 -6.78
N VAL A 12 2.66 4.17 -7.34
CA VAL A 12 1.21 4.43 -7.23
C VAL A 12 0.34 3.18 -7.42
N ASP A 13 0.75 2.26 -8.30
CA ASP A 13 0.01 1.03 -8.62
C ASP A 13 0.60 -0.26 -8.06
N GLU A 14 1.77 -0.21 -7.40
CA GLU A 14 2.45 -1.40 -6.86
C GLU A 14 2.41 -1.44 -5.32
N ALA A 15 1.74 -0.46 -4.70
CA ALA A 15 1.52 -0.39 -3.26
C ALA A 15 0.06 -0.02 -2.95
N LEU A 16 -0.47 -0.54 -1.83
CA LEU A 16 -1.80 -0.19 -1.33
C LEU A 16 -1.73 0.52 0.01
N ALA A 17 -2.46 1.60 0.17
CA ALA A 17 -2.61 2.29 1.44
C ALA A 17 -3.76 1.69 2.25
N LEU A 18 -3.46 1.07 3.38
CA LEU A 18 -4.43 0.40 4.23
C LEU A 18 -4.59 1.09 5.58
N ASN A 19 -5.84 1.29 6.00
CA ASN A 19 -6.14 1.72 7.35
C ASN A 19 -6.03 0.56 8.36
N VAL A 20 -6.20 0.87 9.64
CA VAL A 20 -6.17 -0.11 10.75
C VAL A 20 -7.22 -1.22 10.64
N LYS A 21 -8.21 -1.09 9.75
CA LYS A 21 -9.21 -2.14 9.47
C LYS A 21 -8.83 -3.05 8.30
N GLY A 22 -7.67 -2.83 7.67
CA GLY A 22 -7.19 -3.61 6.53
C GLY A 22 -7.86 -3.23 5.20
N HIS A 23 -8.47 -2.05 5.10
CA HIS A 23 -9.13 -1.56 3.89
C HIS A 23 -8.36 -0.40 3.28
N ARG A 24 -8.43 -0.29 1.95
CA ARG A 24 -8.02 0.94 1.26
C ARG A 24 -8.86 2.11 1.74
N PHE A 25 -8.26 3.30 1.75
CA PHE A 25 -8.95 4.53 2.19
C PHE A 25 -8.73 5.74 1.28
N HIS A 26 -7.88 5.64 0.26
CA HIS A 26 -7.66 6.72 -0.69
C HIS A 26 -7.08 6.20 -2.02
N ASP A 27 -7.12 7.06 -3.04
CA ASP A 27 -6.40 6.87 -4.31
C ASP A 27 -4.90 7.17 -4.10
N GLU A 28 -4.06 6.15 -4.25
CA GLU A 28 -2.61 6.20 -4.06
C GLU A 28 -1.89 7.11 -5.08
N ALA A 29 -2.53 7.43 -6.20
CA ALA A 29 -1.98 8.29 -7.27
C ALA A 29 -2.12 9.78 -7.02
N ARG A 30 -3.01 10.15 -6.09
CA ARG A 30 -3.30 11.55 -5.82
C ARG A 30 -2.11 12.22 -5.16
N ARG A 31 -2.04 13.54 -5.31
CA ARG A 31 -0.96 14.36 -4.74
C ARG A 31 -0.84 14.18 -3.23
N TYR A 32 0.37 14.35 -2.72
CA TYR A 32 0.72 14.21 -1.30
C TYR A 32 -0.28 14.84 -0.32
N HIS A 33 -0.68 16.10 -0.53
CA HIS A 33 -1.63 16.78 0.36
C HIS A 33 -2.99 16.09 0.46
N TYR A 34 -3.44 15.44 -0.62
CA TYR A 34 -4.66 14.62 -0.59
C TYR A 34 -4.45 13.39 0.29
N GLN A 35 -3.35 12.66 0.09
CA GLN A 35 -3.03 11.45 0.86
C GLN A 35 -2.94 11.75 2.37
N VAL A 36 -2.24 12.85 2.75
CA VAL A 36 -2.16 13.30 4.15
C VAL A 36 -3.54 13.62 4.71
N ARG A 37 -4.37 14.33 3.95
CA ARG A 37 -5.72 14.68 4.39
C ARG A 37 -6.59 13.44 4.60
N GLU A 38 -6.47 12.42 3.75
CA GLU A 38 -7.20 11.16 3.92
C GLU A 38 -6.63 10.31 5.08
N LEU A 39 -5.31 10.38 5.34
CA LEU A 39 -4.67 9.73 6.48
C LEU A 39 -5.17 10.33 7.81
N LEU A 40 -5.27 11.65 7.89
CA LEU A 40 -5.76 12.35 9.09
C LEU A 40 -7.22 12.01 9.44
N LYS A 41 -7.99 11.46 8.48
CA LYS A 41 -9.35 10.97 8.72
C LYS A 41 -9.40 9.51 9.19
N GLN A 42 -8.29 8.77 9.11
CA GLN A 42 -8.29 7.37 9.51
C GLN A 42 -8.33 7.22 11.04
N PRO A 43 -8.89 6.11 11.55
CA PRO A 43 -8.88 5.84 12.98
C PRO A 43 -7.45 5.86 13.51
N GLN A 44 -7.24 6.60 14.62
CA GLN A 44 -5.93 6.80 15.24
C GLN A 44 -4.90 7.52 14.35
N GLN A 45 -5.31 8.08 13.20
CA GLN A 45 -4.42 8.68 12.20
C GLN A 45 -3.28 7.75 11.76
N LYS A 46 -3.57 6.45 11.73
CA LYS A 46 -2.63 5.39 11.37
C LYS A 46 -3.07 4.69 10.10
N ALA A 47 -2.09 4.38 9.27
CA ALA A 47 -2.23 3.50 8.12
C ALA A 47 -0.89 2.82 7.83
N CYS A 48 -0.87 1.97 6.80
CA CYS A 48 0.34 1.37 6.28
C CYS A 48 0.27 1.31 4.76
N TYR A 49 1.41 1.41 4.09
CA TYR A 49 1.53 0.89 2.74
C TYR A 49 1.91 -0.57 2.81
N ILE A 50 1.32 -1.38 1.94
CA ILE A 50 1.75 -2.74 1.67
C ILE A 50 2.17 -2.89 0.21
N PHE A 51 3.13 -3.76 -0.05
CA PHE A 51 3.63 -4.07 -1.39
C PHE A 51 4.34 -5.43 -1.39
N ASP A 52 4.56 -6.00 -2.57
CA ASP A 52 5.16 -7.32 -2.73
C ASP A 52 6.68 -7.24 -3.00
N TYR A 53 7.35 -8.39 -3.13
CA TYR A 53 8.78 -8.44 -3.35
C TYR A 53 9.22 -7.74 -4.66
N ARG A 54 8.40 -7.75 -5.71
CA ARG A 54 8.75 -7.15 -7.00
C ARG A 54 8.75 -5.63 -6.93
N ALA A 55 7.84 -5.05 -6.16
CA ALA A 55 7.84 -3.61 -5.87
C ALA A 55 9.04 -3.22 -4.98
N TRP A 56 9.42 -4.09 -4.04
CA TRP A 56 10.51 -3.84 -3.11
C TRP A 56 11.91 -3.95 -3.74
N PHE A 57 12.16 -5.01 -4.50
CA PHE A 57 13.51 -5.41 -4.94
C PHE A 57 14.28 -4.32 -5.71
N PRO A 58 13.69 -3.59 -6.68
CA PRO A 58 14.38 -2.53 -7.40
C PRO A 58 14.76 -1.33 -6.51
N GLN A 59 14.08 -1.16 -5.37
CA GLN A 59 14.15 0.02 -4.52
C GLN A 59 14.92 -0.20 -3.23
N GLN A 60 15.53 -1.38 -3.03
CA GLN A 60 16.26 -1.72 -1.81
C GLN A 60 17.24 -0.63 -1.36
N ARG A 61 17.90 0.04 -2.31
CA ARG A 61 18.85 1.12 -2.01
C ARG A 61 18.20 2.34 -1.36
N TYR A 62 16.99 2.70 -1.79
CA TYR A 62 16.22 3.81 -1.21
C TYR A 62 15.54 3.38 0.08
N MET A 63 15.04 2.14 0.13
CA MET A 63 14.41 1.60 1.34
C MET A 63 15.38 1.51 2.52
N LYS A 64 16.68 1.31 2.27
CA LYS A 64 17.72 1.40 3.32
C LYS A 64 17.90 2.80 3.92
N GLN A 65 17.37 3.84 3.28
CA GLN A 65 17.40 5.23 3.78
C GLN A 65 16.16 5.58 4.60
N ILE A 66 15.18 4.68 4.65
CA ILE A 66 13.98 4.83 5.47
C ILE A 66 14.37 4.53 6.92
N HIS A 67 14.14 5.50 7.81
CA HIS A 67 14.42 5.34 9.24
C HIS A 67 13.43 4.42 9.95
N ASP A 68 12.23 4.23 9.38
CA ASP A 68 11.22 3.34 9.94
C ASP A 68 11.49 1.88 9.60
N PRO A 69 11.27 0.93 10.53
CA PRO A 69 11.48 -0.47 10.26
C PRO A 69 10.53 -0.96 9.17
N LEU A 70 11.10 -1.55 8.12
CA LEU A 70 10.36 -2.31 7.12
C LEU A 70 9.83 -3.59 7.78
N ILE A 71 8.52 -3.79 7.71
CA ILE A 71 7.86 -4.99 8.22
C ILE A 71 7.75 -5.98 7.06
N MET A 72 8.04 -7.27 7.31
CA MET A 72 8.10 -8.31 6.29
C MET A 72 7.42 -9.58 6.77
N ALA A 73 6.77 -10.31 5.86
CA ALA A 73 6.23 -11.64 6.11
C ALA A 73 6.13 -12.47 4.82
N GLU A 74 6.16 -13.80 4.92
CA GLU A 74 6.05 -14.66 3.74
C GLU A 74 4.61 -14.79 3.23
N ILE A 75 3.63 -14.60 4.12
CA ILE A 75 2.20 -14.64 3.77
C ILE A 75 1.46 -13.40 4.29
N LEU A 76 0.34 -13.07 3.63
CA LEU A 76 -0.48 -11.91 3.99
C LEU A 76 -1.05 -12.02 5.41
N GLU A 77 -1.40 -13.22 5.85
CA GLU A 77 -1.94 -13.47 7.19
C GLU A 77 -0.94 -13.11 8.29
N GLU A 78 0.35 -13.44 8.09
CA GLU A 78 1.44 -13.05 8.99
C GLU A 78 1.71 -11.54 8.91
N LEU A 79 1.72 -10.97 7.70
CA LEU A 79 1.88 -9.53 7.53
C LEU A 79 0.80 -8.75 8.28
N ALA A 80 -0.45 -9.21 8.19
CA ALA A 80 -1.59 -8.63 8.89
C ALA A 80 -1.38 -8.62 10.41
N GLY A 81 -0.91 -9.73 10.98
CA GLY A 81 -0.55 -9.82 12.39
C GLY A 81 0.53 -8.80 12.77
N ASN A 82 1.58 -8.67 11.95
CA ASN A 82 2.71 -7.78 12.22
C ASN A 82 2.36 -6.27 12.12
N ILE A 83 1.27 -5.92 11.42
CA ILE A 83 0.81 -4.53 11.26
C ILE A 83 -0.51 -4.24 11.98
N ASP A 84 -0.96 -5.15 12.84
CA ASP A 84 -2.18 -5.03 13.65
C ASP A 84 -3.46 -4.78 12.83
N VAL A 85 -3.61 -5.44 11.68
CA VAL A 85 -4.84 -5.38 10.87
C VAL A 85 -5.53 -6.75 10.79
N PRO A 86 -6.87 -6.80 10.59
CA PRO A 86 -7.56 -8.07 10.41
C PRO A 86 -7.09 -8.80 9.13
N ALA A 87 -6.53 -10.01 9.27
CA ALA A 87 -6.02 -10.80 8.14
C ALA A 87 -7.05 -11.04 7.03
N ALA A 88 -8.30 -11.32 7.39
CA ALA A 88 -9.38 -11.51 6.42
C ALA A 88 -9.67 -10.23 5.60
N ALA A 89 -9.62 -9.06 6.24
CA ALA A 89 -9.83 -7.78 5.57
C ALA A 89 -8.67 -7.47 4.62
N LEU A 90 -7.43 -7.63 5.09
CA LEU A 90 -6.23 -7.47 4.27
C LEU A 90 -6.28 -8.35 3.02
N LYS A 91 -6.53 -9.66 3.21
CA LYS A 91 -6.60 -10.63 2.12
C LYS A 91 -7.70 -10.28 1.13
N SER A 92 -8.88 -9.86 1.61
CA SER A 92 -9.99 -9.42 0.76
C SER A 92 -9.59 -8.21 -0.08
N THR A 93 -8.95 -7.22 0.53
CA THR A 93 -8.50 -6.00 -0.14
C THR A 93 -7.48 -6.32 -1.24
N VAL A 94 -6.44 -7.10 -0.93
CA VAL A 94 -5.42 -7.50 -1.93
C VAL A 94 -6.04 -8.33 -3.04
N THR A 95 -6.95 -9.26 -2.72
CA THR A 95 -7.64 -10.10 -3.72
C THR A 95 -8.48 -9.25 -4.67
N LYS A 96 -9.27 -8.30 -4.15
CA LYS A 96 -10.10 -7.39 -4.96
C LYS A 96 -9.23 -6.52 -5.87
N TYR A 97 -8.15 -5.95 -5.33
CA TYR A 97 -7.25 -5.11 -6.11
C TYR A 97 -6.54 -5.90 -7.22
N ASN A 98 -6.03 -7.09 -6.90
CA ASN A 98 -5.42 -7.98 -7.90
C ASN A 98 -6.41 -8.43 -8.98
N ALA A 99 -7.67 -8.69 -8.62
CA ALA A 99 -8.72 -9.01 -9.59
C ALA A 99 -9.01 -7.82 -10.51
N PHE A 100 -9.05 -6.60 -9.95
CA PHE A 100 -9.19 -5.38 -10.73
C PHE A 100 -8.02 -5.21 -11.72
N LEU A 101 -6.77 -5.35 -11.29
CA LEU A 101 -5.60 -5.23 -12.16
C LEU A 101 -5.57 -6.25 -13.30
N LYS A 102 -6.10 -7.47 -13.07
CA LYS A 102 -6.25 -8.51 -14.09
C LYS A 102 -7.46 -8.31 -15.02
N SER A 103 -8.40 -7.44 -14.66
CA SER A 103 -9.60 -7.18 -15.44
C SER A 103 -9.31 -6.27 -16.65
N ARG A 104 -10.31 -6.04 -17.51
CA ARG A 104 -10.24 -5.01 -18.57
C ARG A 104 -10.75 -3.64 -18.11
N GLU A 105 -11.15 -3.52 -16.85
CA GLU A 105 -11.64 -2.26 -16.29
C GLU A 105 -10.53 -1.21 -16.34
N GLN A 106 -10.87 -0.05 -16.90
CA GLN A 106 -9.96 1.09 -17.01
C GLN A 106 -10.03 2.01 -15.79
N LYS A 107 -10.93 1.71 -14.85
CA LYS A 107 -11.22 2.52 -13.67
C LYS A 107 -11.19 1.65 -12.41
N ASP A 108 -10.39 2.07 -11.44
CA ASP A 108 -10.47 1.53 -10.09
C ASP A 108 -11.87 1.77 -9.53
N LEU A 109 -12.53 0.70 -9.11
CA LEU A 109 -13.89 0.75 -8.61
C LEU A 109 -14.00 1.43 -7.24
N ASP A 110 -12.91 1.47 -6.46
CA ASP A 110 -12.92 2.06 -5.13
C ASP A 110 -12.80 3.60 -5.17
N TYR A 111 -11.98 4.15 -6.08
CA TYR A 111 -11.66 5.59 -6.11
C TYR A 111 -11.71 6.24 -7.49
N ASN A 112 -12.20 5.53 -8.51
CA ASN A 112 -12.33 6.00 -9.89
C ASN A 112 -10.98 6.45 -10.49
N HIS A 113 -9.90 5.80 -10.05
CA HIS A 113 -8.55 6.02 -10.53
C HIS A 113 -8.38 5.45 -11.94
N VAL A 114 -7.67 6.14 -12.84
CA VAL A 114 -7.61 5.83 -14.28
C VAL A 114 -6.20 5.66 -14.84
N THR A 115 -5.16 5.79 -14.02
CA THR A 115 -3.76 5.83 -14.50
C THR A 115 -2.97 4.69 -13.88
N PHE A 116 -2.90 3.57 -14.59
CA PHE A 116 -2.15 2.40 -14.14
C PHE A 116 -0.86 2.23 -14.93
N ALA A 117 0.16 1.67 -14.28
CA ALA A 117 1.34 1.14 -14.95
C ALA A 117 0.90 0.20 -16.09
N PRO A 118 1.52 0.27 -17.29
CA PRO A 118 1.09 -0.50 -18.45
C PRO A 118 1.03 -2.01 -18.23
N ASP A 119 1.85 -2.53 -17.33
CA ASP A 119 1.97 -3.94 -16.98
C ASP A 119 1.03 -4.39 -15.86
N ARG A 120 0.33 -3.46 -15.19
CA ARG A 120 -0.70 -3.72 -14.15
C ARG A 120 -0.31 -4.83 -13.18
N LYS A 121 0.90 -4.74 -12.61
CA LYS A 121 1.44 -5.79 -11.73
C LYS A 121 0.57 -5.99 -10.51
N THR A 122 0.11 -7.21 -10.29
CA THR A 122 -0.58 -7.60 -9.05
C THR A 122 0.38 -7.64 -7.87
N ILE A 123 -0.14 -7.59 -6.65
CA ILE A 123 0.59 -7.79 -5.39
C ILE A 123 0.46 -9.27 -5.01
N CYS A 124 1.45 -10.10 -5.35
CA CYS A 124 1.34 -11.55 -5.13
C CYS A 124 2.65 -12.31 -4.90
N GLU A 125 3.80 -11.64 -4.93
CA GLU A 125 5.11 -12.29 -4.73
C GLU A 125 5.65 -12.07 -3.31
N CYS A 126 5.86 -13.14 -2.57
CA CYS A 126 6.47 -13.07 -1.25
C CYS A 126 7.98 -12.77 -1.34
N PRO A 127 8.60 -12.23 -0.29
CA PRO A 127 7.95 -11.74 0.93
C PRO A 127 7.12 -10.47 0.67
N PHE A 128 6.01 -10.35 1.41
CA PHE A 128 5.21 -9.14 1.46
C PHE A 128 5.82 -8.17 2.46
N HIS A 129 5.70 -6.89 2.14
CA HIS A 129 6.31 -5.82 2.91
C HIS A 129 5.27 -4.80 3.33
N ALA A 130 5.52 -4.14 4.46
CA ALA A 130 4.75 -3.01 4.90
C ALA A 130 5.62 -1.90 5.51
N THR A 131 5.18 -0.66 5.31
CA THR A 131 5.73 0.51 6.01
C THR A 131 4.59 1.31 6.62
N ARG A 132 4.79 1.79 7.85
CA ARG A 132 3.74 2.52 8.58
C ARG A 132 3.64 3.95 8.07
N MET A 133 2.43 4.40 7.79
CA MET A 133 2.13 5.79 7.45
C MET A 133 1.91 6.58 8.75
N PHE A 134 2.76 7.58 8.98
CA PHE A 134 2.61 8.51 10.10
C PHE A 134 2.51 9.95 9.61
N HIS A 135 1.67 10.73 10.27
CA HIS A 135 1.79 12.18 10.24
C HIS A 135 2.60 12.61 11.47
N TYR A 136 3.80 13.15 11.26
CA TYR A 136 4.55 13.81 12.33
C TYR A 136 3.96 15.21 12.50
N ASN A 137 3.47 15.52 13.70
CA ASN A 137 3.08 16.87 14.10
C ASN A 137 4.29 17.81 14.14
#